data_AF-A0A3L9H1T0-F1
#
_entry.id   AF-A0A3L9H1T0-F1
#
_cell.length_a   1.000
_cell.length_b   1.000
_cell.length_c   1.000
_cell.angle_alpha   90.00
_cell.angle_beta   90.00
_cell.angle_gamma   90.00
#
_symmetry.space_group_name_H-M   'P 1'
#
loop_
_entity.id
_entity.type
_entity.pdbx_description
1 polymer ?
#
loop_
_entity_poly.entity_id
_entity_poly.type
_entity_poly.pdbx_seq_one_letter_code
_entity_poly.pdbx_strand_id
1 'polypeptide(L)'
;QYDKSSWNYQFDENGYAKRDETLTHPRCVWNLLKAHVSRYTPDVVENICGTPKADFLKVCEVLASTSAPDRTTTFLYALGWTQHTVGAQNIRTMAMIQLLLGNMGMAGGGVNALRGHSNIQGLTDLGLLSTSLPGYLTLPSEKQVDLQSYLEANTPKATLADQVNYWSNYPKFFVSLMKSFYGDAAQKENNWGYDWLPKWDQTYDVIKYFNMMDEGKVTGYFCQGFNPVASFPDKNKVVSCLSKLKYMVVIDPLVTET
;
A
#
# COMPACT_ATOMS: atom_id res chain seq x y z
N GLN A 1 1.67 0.65 18.21
CA GLN A 1 0.59 0.70 17.20
C GLN A 1 -0.54 1.57 17.75
N TYR A 2 -1.29 2.28 16.90
CA TYR A 2 -2.50 2.99 17.31
C TYR A 2 -3.73 2.07 17.30
N ASP A 3 -4.57 2.19 18.32
CA ASP A 3 -5.97 1.77 18.24
C ASP A 3 -6.70 2.70 17.27
N LYS A 4 -7.31 2.12 16.23
CA LYS A 4 -7.98 2.85 15.14
C LYS A 4 -9.50 2.83 15.28
N SER A 5 -10.04 2.37 16.41
CA SER A 5 -11.49 2.23 16.61
C SER A 5 -12.23 3.55 16.43
N SER A 6 -11.64 4.67 16.88
CA SER A 6 -12.22 6.01 16.71
C SER A 6 -12.05 6.60 15.30
N TRP A 7 -11.24 5.99 14.43
CA TRP A 7 -10.94 6.49 13.08
C TRP A 7 -11.91 5.90 12.05
N ASN A 8 -13.21 6.00 12.36
CA ASN A 8 -14.28 5.48 11.54
C ASN A 8 -15.37 6.53 11.33
N TYR A 9 -16.23 6.27 10.35
CA TYR A 9 -17.45 7.06 10.16
C TYR A 9 -18.45 6.79 11.30
N GLN A 10 -19.38 7.72 11.48
CA GLN A 10 -20.60 7.42 12.21
C GLN A 10 -21.55 6.70 11.25
N PHE A 11 -22.16 5.61 11.71
CA PHE A 11 -23.09 4.83 10.90
C PHE A 11 -24.55 5.15 11.25
N ASP A 12 -25.42 5.08 10.25
CA ASP A 12 -26.87 5.19 10.38
C ASP A 12 -27.52 3.86 10.81
N GLU A 13 -28.84 3.88 10.93
CA GLU A 13 -29.67 2.72 11.26
C GLU A 13 -29.57 1.56 10.26
N ASN A 14 -29.12 1.82 9.03
CA ASN A 14 -28.90 0.81 7.99
C ASN A 14 -27.45 0.29 7.96
N GLY A 15 -26.56 0.84 8.80
CA GLY A 15 -25.15 0.49 8.82
C GLY A 15 -24.32 1.18 7.73
N TYR A 16 -24.85 2.23 7.10
CA TYR A 16 -24.10 3.06 6.14
C TYR A 16 -23.52 4.31 6.80
N ALA A 17 -22.46 4.86 6.23
CA ALA A 17 -21.82 6.06 6.76
C ALA A 17 -22.75 7.27 6.62
N LYS A 18 -23.01 7.97 7.73
CA LYS A 18 -23.79 9.21 7.74
C LYS A 18 -23.13 10.28 6.88
N ARG A 19 -23.95 11.08 6.22
CA ARG A 19 -23.52 12.20 5.37
C ARG A 19 -24.21 13.49 5.79
N ASP A 20 -23.54 14.59 5.48
CA ASP A 20 -24.09 15.94 5.52
C ASP A 20 -23.64 16.63 4.23
N GLU A 21 -24.52 16.68 3.25
CA GLU A 21 -24.29 17.26 1.93
C GLU A 21 -24.04 18.77 2.00
N THR A 22 -24.45 19.44 3.09
CA THR A 22 -24.22 20.88 3.29
C THR A 22 -22.78 21.18 3.73
N LEU A 23 -22.03 20.15 4.18
CA LEU A 23 -20.67 20.24 4.70
C LEU A 23 -20.53 21.18 5.93
N THR A 24 -21.61 21.38 6.68
CA THR A 24 -21.62 22.28 7.85
C THR A 24 -21.39 21.55 9.17
N HIS A 25 -21.69 20.26 9.24
CA HIS A 25 -21.55 19.48 10.46
C HIS A 25 -20.09 19.44 10.93
N PRO A 26 -19.80 19.68 12.22
CA PRO A 26 -18.43 19.82 12.73
C PRO A 26 -17.60 18.54 12.62
N ARG A 27 -18.27 17.38 12.45
CA ARG A 27 -17.62 16.06 12.30
C ARG A 27 -17.52 15.59 10.85
N CYS A 28 -18.00 16.36 9.87
CA CYS A 28 -17.80 15.98 8.48
C CYS A 28 -16.30 16.03 8.13
N VAL A 29 -15.87 15.19 7.19
CA VAL A 29 -14.44 15.07 6.82
C VAL A 29 -13.86 16.41 6.39
N TRP A 30 -14.65 17.23 5.69
CA TRP A 30 -14.23 18.57 5.24
C TRP A 30 -13.81 19.50 6.39
N ASN A 31 -14.63 19.61 7.43
CA ASN A 31 -14.36 20.49 8.56
C ASN A 31 -13.21 19.97 9.43
N LEU A 32 -13.13 18.65 9.63
CA LEU A 32 -12.00 18.03 10.33
C LEU A 32 -10.68 18.18 9.55
N LEU A 33 -10.71 18.07 8.22
CA LEU A 33 -9.55 18.32 7.37
C LEU A 33 -9.07 19.76 7.50
N LYS A 34 -9.99 20.74 7.35
CA LYS A 34 -9.69 22.18 7.50
C LYS A 34 -9.03 22.47 8.84
N ALA A 35 -9.59 21.94 9.93
CA ALA A 35 -9.02 22.08 11.27
C ALA A 35 -7.63 21.43 11.38
N HIS A 36 -7.47 20.21 10.86
CA HIS A 36 -6.21 19.46 10.94
C HIS A 36 -5.03 20.20 10.28
N VAL A 37 -5.28 20.79 9.11
CA VAL A 37 -4.24 21.46 8.32
C VAL A 37 -4.03 22.94 8.64
N SER A 38 -4.89 23.53 9.49
CA SER A 38 -4.79 24.95 9.91
C SER A 38 -3.44 25.35 10.50
N ARG A 39 -2.68 24.39 11.04
CA ARG A 39 -1.36 24.61 11.64
C ARG A 39 -0.24 24.79 10.61
N TYR A 40 -0.45 24.44 9.34
CA TYR A 40 0.59 24.48 8.29
C TYR A 40 0.57 25.84 7.57
N THR A 41 0.94 26.89 8.29
CA THR A 41 1.07 28.24 7.71
C THR A 41 2.34 28.35 6.84
N PRO A 42 2.44 29.35 5.93
CA PRO A 42 3.67 29.60 5.19
C PRO A 42 4.92 29.77 6.08
N ASP A 43 4.76 30.33 7.28
CA ASP A 43 5.85 30.45 8.27
C ASP A 43 6.32 29.08 8.78
N VAL A 44 5.38 28.19 9.11
CA VAL A 44 5.70 26.83 9.54
C VAL A 44 6.37 26.04 8.42
N VAL A 45 5.90 26.21 7.18
CA VAL A 45 6.50 25.58 6.00
C VAL A 45 7.93 26.06 5.79
N GLU A 46 8.19 27.36 5.80
CA GLU A 46 9.56 27.90 5.65
C GLU A 46 10.48 27.42 6.77
N ASN A 47 10.00 27.44 8.02
CA ASN A 47 10.79 27.01 9.17
C ASN A 47 11.18 25.53 9.15
N ILE A 48 10.29 24.65 8.68
CA ILE A 48 10.53 23.19 8.68
C ILE A 48 11.20 22.72 7.38
N CYS A 49 10.73 23.21 6.23
CA CYS A 49 11.17 22.74 4.92
C CYS A 49 12.37 23.53 4.38
N GLY A 50 12.62 24.73 4.90
CA GLY A 50 13.66 25.64 4.39
C GLY A 50 13.29 26.32 3.06
N THR A 51 12.13 26.01 2.47
CA THR A 51 11.65 26.67 1.24
C THR A 51 11.25 28.10 1.55
N PRO A 52 11.83 29.12 0.88
CA PRO A 52 11.42 30.51 1.08
C PRO A 52 9.92 30.70 0.82
N LYS A 53 9.25 31.53 1.62
CA LYS A 53 7.79 31.79 1.47
C LYS A 53 7.40 32.23 0.07
N ALA A 54 8.22 33.06 -0.57
CA ALA A 54 7.96 33.53 -1.93
C ALA A 54 7.91 32.38 -2.94
N ASP A 55 8.80 31.38 -2.79
CA ASP A 55 8.81 30.21 -3.66
C ASP A 55 7.64 29.28 -3.36
N PHE A 56 7.30 29.10 -2.07
CA PHE A 56 6.13 28.34 -1.68
C PHE A 56 4.82 28.95 -2.21
N LEU A 57 4.65 30.28 -2.09
CA LEU A 57 3.45 30.97 -2.57
C LEU A 57 3.27 30.84 -4.08
N LYS A 58 4.35 30.94 -4.87
CA LYS A 58 4.30 30.68 -6.31
C LYS A 58 3.76 29.28 -6.63
N VAL A 59 4.24 28.26 -5.93
CA VAL A 59 3.78 26.87 -6.13
C VAL A 59 2.30 26.75 -5.76
N CYS A 60 1.88 27.34 -4.64
CA CYS A 60 0.47 27.36 -4.22
C CYS A 60 -0.43 28.03 -5.25
N GLU A 61 -0.05 29.20 -5.77
CA GLU A 61 -0.81 29.94 -6.78
C GLU A 61 -0.96 29.15 -8.08
N VAL A 62 0.13 28.52 -8.55
CA VAL A 62 0.11 27.70 -9.78
C VAL A 62 -0.80 26.48 -9.59
N LEU A 63 -0.67 25.74 -8.49
CA LEU A 63 -1.52 24.59 -8.20
C LEU A 63 -2.99 24.99 -8.04
N ALA A 64 -3.26 26.09 -7.34
CA ALA A 64 -4.62 26.61 -7.15
C ALA A 64 -5.27 26.99 -8.48
N SER A 65 -4.49 27.44 -9.48
CA SER A 65 -4.99 27.74 -10.83
C SER A 65 -5.59 26.53 -11.55
N THR A 66 -5.31 25.30 -11.08
CA THR A 66 -5.88 24.05 -11.63
C THR A 66 -7.00 23.50 -10.78
N SER A 67 -7.66 24.34 -9.98
CA SER A 67 -8.97 24.03 -9.38
C SER A 67 -10.12 24.37 -10.34
N ALA A 68 -9.85 25.13 -11.40
CA ALA A 68 -10.79 25.35 -12.49
C ALA A 68 -11.04 24.01 -13.22
N PRO A 69 -12.29 23.70 -13.61
CA PRO A 69 -12.67 22.39 -14.14
C PRO A 69 -12.01 22.04 -15.49
N ASP A 70 -11.47 23.03 -16.20
CA ASP A 70 -10.83 22.92 -17.51
C ASP A 70 -9.29 22.99 -17.46
N ARG A 71 -8.70 22.99 -16.25
CA ARG A 71 -7.25 23.02 -16.05
C ARG A 71 -6.84 21.90 -15.11
N THR A 72 -5.75 21.20 -15.44
CA THR A 72 -5.28 20.06 -14.64
C THR A 72 -3.84 20.21 -14.20
N THR A 73 -3.56 19.74 -12.99
CA THR A 73 -2.20 19.41 -12.52
C THR A 73 -2.04 17.90 -12.55
N THR A 74 -0.85 17.43 -12.92
CA THR A 74 -0.43 16.04 -12.73
C THR A 74 0.82 15.97 -11.87
N PHE A 75 0.82 15.08 -10.88
CA PHE A 75 1.99 14.85 -10.03
C PHE A 75 2.78 13.65 -10.54
N LEU A 76 4.06 13.88 -10.85
CA LEU A 76 5.03 12.83 -11.17
C LEU A 76 5.94 12.66 -9.96
N TYR A 77 5.91 11.47 -9.35
CA TYR A 77 6.74 11.19 -8.18
C TYR A 77 7.24 9.74 -8.17
N ALA A 78 8.29 9.49 -7.38
CA ALA A 78 8.83 8.15 -7.13
C ALA A 78 9.46 8.10 -5.72
N LEU A 79 10.74 7.71 -5.64
CA LEU A 79 11.44 7.37 -4.40
C LEU A 79 11.60 8.53 -3.42
N GLY A 80 11.70 9.75 -3.94
CA GLY A 80 11.83 10.97 -3.14
C GLY A 80 10.70 11.18 -2.13
N TRP A 81 9.54 10.54 -2.32
CA TRP A 81 8.46 10.54 -1.32
C TRP A 81 8.31 9.21 -0.58
N THR A 82 8.58 8.07 -1.23
CA THR A 82 8.27 6.74 -0.65
C THR A 82 9.27 6.30 0.41
N GLN A 83 10.56 6.64 0.28
CA GLN A 83 11.64 6.09 1.13
C GLN A 83 11.84 6.85 2.44
N HIS A 84 10.74 7.02 3.19
CA HIS A 84 10.72 7.69 4.49
C HIS A 84 9.84 6.89 5.45
N THR A 85 10.06 7.04 6.76
CA THR A 85 9.19 6.45 7.78
C THR A 85 7.73 6.93 7.69
N VAL A 86 7.50 8.08 7.04
CA VAL A 86 6.19 8.67 6.73
C VAL A 86 5.85 8.63 5.24
N GLY A 87 6.53 7.81 4.43
CA GLY A 87 6.43 7.86 2.97
C GLY A 87 5.01 7.66 2.43
N ALA A 88 4.22 6.76 3.05
CA ALA A 88 2.81 6.60 2.71
C ALA A 88 1.98 7.87 2.97
N GLN A 89 2.31 8.63 4.02
CA GLN A 89 1.61 9.88 4.34
C GLN A 89 1.99 11.01 3.38
N ASN A 90 3.24 11.08 2.91
CA ASN A 90 3.62 12.01 1.84
C ASN A 90 2.72 11.86 0.62
N ILE A 91 2.48 10.61 0.20
CA ILE A 91 1.63 10.28 -0.95
C ILE A 91 0.16 10.59 -0.66
N ARG A 92 -0.33 10.28 0.55
CA ARG A 92 -1.70 10.60 0.99
C ARG A 92 -1.97 12.10 0.89
N THR A 93 -1.04 12.94 1.35
CA THR A 93 -1.20 14.41 1.27
C THR A 93 -1.33 14.89 -0.17
N MET A 94 -0.49 14.41 -1.08
CA MET A 94 -0.60 14.78 -2.50
C MET A 94 -1.89 14.24 -3.15
N ALA A 95 -2.29 13.00 -2.85
CA ALA A 95 -3.55 12.45 -3.35
C ALA A 95 -4.76 13.29 -2.88
N MET A 96 -4.74 13.76 -1.62
CA MET A 96 -5.75 14.67 -1.09
C MET A 96 -5.77 15.99 -1.87
N ILE A 97 -4.62 16.58 -2.20
CA ILE A 97 -4.54 17.79 -3.05
C ILE A 97 -5.22 17.55 -4.40
N GLN A 98 -4.92 16.44 -5.08
CA GLN A 98 -5.53 16.14 -6.39
C GLN A 98 -7.05 15.96 -6.32
N LEU A 99 -7.57 15.44 -5.21
CA LEU A 99 -9.02 15.36 -4.98
C LEU A 99 -9.64 16.74 -4.76
N LEU A 100 -9.01 17.61 -3.96
CA LEU A 100 -9.48 18.98 -3.73
C LEU A 100 -9.49 19.82 -5.02
N LEU A 101 -8.52 19.59 -5.91
CA LEU A 101 -8.42 20.27 -7.20
C LEU A 101 -9.31 19.65 -8.29
N GLY A 102 -9.95 18.50 -8.05
CA GLY A 102 -10.78 17.83 -9.05
C GLY A 102 -9.99 17.19 -10.21
N ASN A 103 -8.70 16.88 -10.00
CA ASN A 103 -7.80 16.42 -11.06
C ASN A 103 -7.79 14.90 -11.30
N MET A 104 -8.47 14.13 -10.46
CA MET A 104 -8.51 12.66 -10.58
C MET A 104 -9.44 12.21 -11.70
N GLY A 105 -8.96 11.30 -12.55
CA GLY A 105 -9.73 10.78 -13.69
C GLY A 105 -9.68 11.66 -14.96
N MET A 106 -8.99 12.79 -14.90
CA MET A 106 -8.87 13.73 -16.02
C MET A 106 -7.62 13.46 -16.88
N ALA A 107 -7.74 13.67 -18.20
CA ALA A 107 -6.58 13.72 -19.08
C ALA A 107 -5.67 14.90 -18.69
N GLY A 108 -4.36 14.66 -18.63
CA GLY A 108 -3.38 15.63 -18.11
C GLY A 108 -3.40 15.81 -16.58
N GLY A 109 -4.27 15.10 -15.86
CA GLY A 109 -4.38 15.12 -14.41
C GLY A 109 -3.79 13.89 -13.71
N GLY A 110 -4.41 13.51 -12.59
CA GLY A 110 -4.15 12.26 -11.88
C GLY A 110 -2.86 12.22 -11.05
N VAL A 111 -2.55 11.00 -10.59
CA VAL A 111 -1.39 10.70 -9.76
C VAL A 111 -0.48 9.74 -10.52
N ASN A 112 0.55 10.27 -11.15
CA ASN A 112 1.53 9.49 -11.90
C ASN A 112 2.65 9.03 -10.96
N ALA A 113 2.34 7.99 -10.18
CA ALA A 113 3.33 7.26 -9.38
C ALA A 113 4.27 6.51 -10.33
N LEU A 114 5.45 7.04 -10.62
CA LEU A 114 6.36 6.47 -11.59
C LEU A 114 7.04 5.23 -11.01
N ARG A 115 6.95 4.12 -11.75
CA ARG A 115 7.51 2.84 -11.33
C ARG A 115 9.00 2.78 -11.65
N GLY A 116 9.73 1.98 -10.87
CA GLY A 116 11.17 1.78 -10.98
C GLY A 116 11.55 0.71 -12.00
N HIS A 117 11.87 -0.49 -11.54
CA HIS A 117 12.20 -1.62 -12.42
C HIS A 117 11.12 -1.84 -13.50
N SER A 118 11.56 -2.26 -14.68
CA SER A 118 10.72 -2.47 -15.87
C SER A 118 9.45 -3.26 -15.60
N ASN A 119 9.51 -4.27 -14.72
CA ASN A 119 8.37 -5.11 -14.36
C ASN A 119 8.04 -5.13 -12.86
N ILE A 120 8.40 -4.08 -12.10
CA ILE A 120 8.01 -4.01 -10.68
C ILE A 120 6.49 -4.00 -10.51
N GLN A 121 5.78 -3.43 -11.49
CA GLN A 121 4.32 -3.47 -11.53
C GLN A 121 3.82 -4.91 -11.65
N GLY A 122 4.33 -5.68 -12.62
CA GLY A 122 3.92 -7.08 -12.81
C GLY A 122 4.25 -7.99 -11.62
N LEU A 123 5.42 -7.82 -10.98
CA LEU A 123 5.75 -8.60 -9.77
C LEU A 123 4.84 -8.24 -8.59
N THR A 124 4.41 -6.98 -8.49
CA THR A 124 3.40 -6.57 -7.51
C THR A 124 2.04 -7.17 -7.83
N ASP A 125 1.63 -7.13 -9.10
CA ASP A 125 0.37 -7.71 -9.58
C ASP A 125 0.31 -9.23 -9.36
N LEU A 126 1.44 -9.93 -9.49
CA LEU A 126 1.58 -11.36 -9.22
C LEU A 126 1.77 -11.68 -7.73
N GLY A 127 1.85 -10.68 -6.85
CA GLY A 127 1.86 -10.87 -5.41
C GLY A 127 3.18 -11.39 -4.84
N LEU A 128 4.33 -11.02 -5.43
CA LEU A 128 5.66 -11.39 -4.91
C LEU A 128 6.05 -10.51 -3.71
N LEU A 129 5.19 -10.51 -2.70
CA LEU A 129 5.32 -9.81 -1.42
C LEU A 129 4.88 -10.77 -0.29
N SER A 130 5.42 -10.58 0.91
CA SER A 130 5.36 -11.58 2.00
C SER A 130 4.00 -12.20 2.28
N THR A 131 2.91 -11.44 2.23
CA THR A 131 1.55 -11.92 2.58
C THR A 131 0.59 -11.84 1.39
N SER A 132 1.10 -11.68 0.18
CA SER A 132 0.30 -11.44 -1.02
C SER A 132 0.07 -12.70 -1.83
N LEU A 133 -1.00 -12.68 -2.62
CA LEU A 133 -1.31 -13.61 -3.69
C LEU A 133 -1.55 -12.81 -5.00
N PRO A 134 -1.48 -13.46 -6.17
CA PRO A 134 -1.75 -12.80 -7.45
C PRO A 134 -3.10 -12.07 -7.48
N GLY A 135 -3.16 -10.93 -8.16
CA GLY A 135 -4.37 -10.13 -8.33
C GLY A 135 -4.75 -9.32 -7.10
N TYR A 136 -3.76 -8.91 -6.29
CA TYR A 136 -3.96 -8.18 -5.02
C TYR A 136 -4.80 -8.96 -4.00
N LEU A 137 -4.82 -10.29 -4.10
CA LEU A 137 -5.37 -11.16 -3.06
C LEU A 137 -4.36 -11.28 -1.90
N THR A 138 -4.82 -11.73 -0.75
CA THR A 138 -4.00 -11.88 0.46
C THR A 138 -3.85 -13.37 0.78
N LEU A 139 -2.65 -13.79 1.21
CA LEU A 139 -2.52 -15.07 1.89
C LEU A 139 -3.38 -15.06 3.17
N PRO A 140 -3.92 -16.21 3.61
CA PRO A 140 -4.68 -16.24 4.84
C PRO A 140 -3.80 -15.99 6.06
N SER A 141 -4.33 -15.33 7.08
CA SER A 141 -3.68 -15.28 8.39
C SER A 141 -3.95 -16.58 9.17
N GLU A 142 -3.09 -16.93 10.13
CA GLU A 142 -3.30 -18.12 10.97
C GLU A 142 -4.60 -18.09 11.80
N LYS A 143 -5.18 -16.89 11.99
CA LYS A 143 -6.43 -16.69 12.74
C LYS A 143 -7.68 -17.04 11.94
N GLN A 144 -7.55 -17.12 10.61
CA GLN A 144 -8.64 -17.49 9.70
C GLN A 144 -8.61 -19.01 9.52
N VAL A 145 -9.23 -19.71 10.47
CA VAL A 145 -9.13 -21.17 10.57
C VAL A 145 -9.84 -21.92 9.45
N ASP A 146 -10.76 -21.26 8.74
CA ASP A 146 -11.50 -21.84 7.62
C ASP A 146 -11.65 -20.85 6.45
N LEU A 147 -12.11 -21.38 5.32
CA LEU A 147 -12.33 -20.61 4.09
C LEU A 147 -13.39 -19.51 4.29
N GLN A 148 -14.41 -19.75 5.12
CA GLN A 148 -15.47 -18.77 5.34
C GLN A 148 -14.91 -17.52 6.05
N SER A 149 -14.19 -17.71 7.15
CA SER A 149 -13.54 -16.64 7.92
C SER A 149 -12.58 -15.82 7.06
N TYR A 150 -11.81 -16.51 6.20
CA TYR A 150 -10.91 -15.84 5.25
C TYR A 150 -11.67 -14.99 4.22
N LEU A 151 -12.72 -15.55 3.61
CA LEU A 151 -13.49 -14.83 2.59
C LEU A 151 -14.25 -13.65 3.21
N GLU A 152 -14.85 -13.81 4.40
CA GLU A 152 -15.55 -12.73 5.10
C GLU A 152 -14.61 -11.57 5.46
N ALA A 153 -13.40 -11.88 5.92
CA ALA A 153 -12.42 -10.86 6.27
C ALA A 153 -11.89 -10.07 5.06
N ASN A 154 -11.85 -10.69 3.87
CA ASN A 154 -11.34 -10.07 2.65
C ASN A 154 -12.43 -9.57 1.69
N THR A 155 -13.70 -9.84 1.97
CA THR A 155 -14.83 -9.38 1.15
C THR A 155 -15.51 -8.18 1.82
N PRO A 156 -15.17 -6.94 1.43
CA PRO A 156 -15.70 -5.75 2.10
C PRO A 156 -17.21 -5.62 1.88
N LYS A 157 -17.90 -5.22 2.94
CA LYS A 157 -19.30 -4.76 2.85
C LYS A 157 -19.33 -3.31 2.37
N ALA A 158 -20.36 -2.95 1.61
CA ALA A 158 -20.54 -1.57 1.18
C ALA A 158 -20.83 -0.67 2.39
N THR A 159 -20.17 0.49 2.45
CA THR A 159 -20.37 1.49 3.53
C THR A 159 -21.27 2.65 3.12
N LEU A 160 -21.77 2.63 1.88
CA LEU A 160 -22.83 3.48 1.35
C LEU A 160 -23.70 2.62 0.42
N ALA A 161 -24.97 2.99 0.27
CA ALA A 161 -25.86 2.39 -0.72
C ALA A 161 -25.42 2.71 -2.16
N ASP A 162 -25.90 1.92 -3.12
CA ASP A 162 -25.74 2.13 -4.57
C ASP A 162 -24.29 2.25 -5.05
N GLN A 163 -23.37 1.54 -4.39
CA GLN A 163 -21.97 1.46 -4.77
C GLN A 163 -21.66 0.17 -5.54
N VAL A 164 -20.76 0.26 -6.52
CA VAL A 164 -20.28 -0.92 -7.27
C VAL A 164 -19.62 -1.94 -6.33
N ASN A 165 -18.84 -1.47 -5.34
CA ASN A 165 -18.09 -2.29 -4.37
C ASN A 165 -17.49 -3.55 -5.02
N TYR A 166 -16.62 -3.37 -6.02
CA TYR A 166 -16.21 -4.46 -6.91
C TYR A 166 -15.49 -5.61 -6.18
N TRP A 167 -14.83 -5.31 -5.05
CA TRP A 167 -14.21 -6.29 -4.18
C TRP A 167 -15.20 -7.24 -3.49
N SER A 168 -16.51 -7.00 -3.55
CA SER A 168 -17.53 -8.02 -3.23
C SER A 168 -17.38 -9.30 -4.06
N ASN A 169 -16.66 -9.25 -5.19
CA ASN A 169 -16.34 -10.40 -6.02
C ASN A 169 -15.11 -11.21 -5.55
N TYR A 170 -14.47 -10.85 -4.42
CA TYR A 170 -13.27 -11.53 -3.90
C TYR A 170 -13.37 -13.08 -3.90
N PRO A 171 -14.49 -13.71 -3.46
CA PRO A 171 -14.61 -15.17 -3.49
C PRO A 171 -14.47 -15.79 -4.88
N LYS A 172 -14.93 -15.09 -5.92
CA LYS A 172 -14.82 -15.55 -7.30
C LYS A 172 -13.35 -15.61 -7.72
N PHE A 173 -12.60 -14.54 -7.45
CA PHE A 173 -11.18 -14.46 -7.79
C PHE A 173 -10.37 -15.50 -7.02
N PHE A 174 -10.64 -15.66 -5.72
CA PHE A 174 -9.92 -16.62 -4.90
C PHE A 174 -10.12 -18.07 -5.36
N VAL A 175 -11.36 -18.50 -5.59
CA VAL A 175 -11.64 -19.87 -6.06
C VAL A 175 -11.02 -20.10 -7.44
N SER A 176 -11.12 -19.13 -8.35
CA SER A 176 -10.46 -19.22 -9.66
C SER A 176 -8.94 -19.35 -9.56
N LEU A 177 -8.30 -18.62 -8.64
CA LEU A 177 -6.87 -18.76 -8.37
C LEU A 177 -6.54 -20.16 -7.85
N MET A 178 -7.33 -20.71 -6.92
CA MET A 178 -7.10 -22.05 -6.40
C MET A 178 -7.25 -23.12 -7.48
N LYS A 179 -8.20 -22.95 -8.41
CA LYS A 179 -8.32 -23.83 -9.59
C LYS A 179 -7.13 -23.71 -10.52
N SER A 180 -6.55 -22.51 -10.69
CA SER A 180 -5.31 -22.33 -11.44
C SER A 180 -4.12 -23.02 -10.79
N PHE A 181 -4.01 -23.00 -9.45
CA PHE A 181 -2.90 -23.64 -8.74
C PHE A 181 -3.01 -25.15 -8.68
N TYR A 182 -4.21 -25.66 -8.39
CA TYR A 182 -4.37 -27.06 -7.98
C TYR A 182 -5.22 -27.90 -8.92
N GLY A 183 -5.80 -27.30 -9.97
CA GLY A 183 -6.60 -28.03 -10.97
C GLY A 183 -7.69 -28.87 -10.31
N ASP A 184 -7.72 -30.16 -10.63
CA ASP A 184 -8.70 -31.12 -10.11
C ASP A 184 -8.58 -31.39 -8.61
N ALA A 185 -7.44 -31.06 -7.99
CA ALA A 185 -7.25 -31.25 -6.56
C ALA A 185 -7.95 -30.17 -5.70
N ALA A 186 -8.29 -29.00 -6.27
CA ALA A 186 -9.11 -27.99 -5.60
C ALA A 186 -10.59 -28.22 -5.91
N GLN A 187 -11.35 -28.72 -4.93
CA GLN A 187 -12.79 -28.98 -5.03
C GLN A 187 -13.57 -28.38 -3.87
N LYS A 188 -14.89 -28.38 -3.94
CA LYS A 188 -15.71 -27.81 -2.88
C LYS A 188 -15.54 -28.56 -1.56
N GLU A 189 -15.36 -29.87 -1.62
CA GLU A 189 -15.30 -30.80 -0.49
C GLU A 189 -14.06 -30.58 0.38
N ASN A 190 -12.98 -30.06 -0.20
CA ASN A 190 -11.73 -29.73 0.52
C ASN A 190 -11.48 -28.21 0.57
N ASN A 191 -12.53 -27.39 0.48
CA ASN A 191 -12.43 -25.93 0.53
C ASN A 191 -11.44 -25.36 -0.49
N TRP A 192 -11.39 -25.95 -1.68
CA TRP A 192 -10.51 -25.56 -2.80
C TRP A 192 -9.02 -25.63 -2.45
N GLY A 193 -8.61 -26.48 -1.51
CA GLY A 193 -7.22 -26.59 -1.08
C GLY A 193 -6.75 -25.41 -0.22
N TYR A 194 -7.66 -24.67 0.41
CA TYR A 194 -7.37 -23.52 1.28
C TYR A 194 -6.25 -23.79 2.30
N ASP A 195 -6.26 -24.99 2.90
CA ASP A 195 -5.28 -25.35 3.93
C ASP A 195 -3.87 -25.65 3.42
N TRP A 196 -3.67 -25.75 2.11
CA TRP A 196 -2.35 -25.90 1.52
C TRP A 196 -1.58 -24.58 1.41
N LEU A 197 -2.29 -23.44 1.46
CA LEU A 197 -1.65 -22.14 1.48
C LEU A 197 -0.96 -21.89 2.83
N PRO A 198 0.26 -21.32 2.84
CA PRO A 198 0.89 -20.92 4.08
C PRO A 198 0.07 -19.80 4.74
N LYS A 199 -0.18 -19.96 6.04
CA LYS A 199 -0.88 -18.96 6.84
C LYS A 199 0.11 -18.17 7.67
N TRP A 200 0.00 -16.84 7.64
CA TRP A 200 0.97 -15.96 8.31
C TRP A 200 0.51 -15.55 9.71
N ASP A 201 1.46 -15.47 10.65
CA ASP A 201 1.33 -14.87 11.97
C ASP A 201 1.67 -13.36 11.94
N GLN A 202 2.58 -12.99 11.04
CA GLN A 202 3.02 -11.62 10.80
C GLN A 202 3.56 -11.44 9.38
N THR A 203 3.75 -10.19 8.96
CA THR A 203 4.50 -9.87 7.73
C THR A 203 6.01 -10.05 7.97
N TYR A 204 6.68 -10.70 7.03
CA TYR A 204 8.13 -10.92 7.01
C TYR A 204 8.79 -9.98 6.01
N ASP A 205 8.81 -8.68 6.33
CA ASP A 205 9.52 -7.68 5.53
C ASP A 205 11.04 -7.90 5.60
N VAL A 206 11.77 -7.34 4.64
CA VAL A 206 13.21 -7.59 4.46
C VAL A 206 14.05 -7.16 5.66
N ILE A 207 13.68 -6.09 6.38
CA ILE A 207 14.43 -5.62 7.56
C ILE A 207 14.23 -6.62 8.70
N LYS A 208 12.99 -7.05 8.94
CA LYS A 208 12.68 -8.09 9.92
C LYS A 208 13.39 -9.40 9.59
N TYR A 209 13.35 -9.82 8.32
CA TYR A 209 13.95 -11.07 7.89
C TYR A 209 15.49 -11.06 8.03
N PHE A 210 16.13 -9.92 7.77
CA PHE A 210 17.57 -9.76 8.00
C PHE A 210 17.94 -9.68 9.49
N ASN A 211 17.05 -9.17 10.35
CA ASN A 211 17.22 -9.30 11.80
C ASN A 211 17.10 -10.76 12.25
N MET A 212 16.15 -11.53 11.72
CA MET A 212 16.07 -12.99 11.97
C MET A 212 17.32 -13.73 11.47
N MET A 213 17.86 -13.32 10.31
CA MET A 213 19.11 -13.87 9.76
C MET A 213 20.31 -13.56 10.68
N ASP A 214 20.37 -12.35 11.23
CA ASP A 214 21.37 -11.94 12.21
C ASP A 214 21.32 -12.81 13.49
N GLU A 215 20.11 -13.19 13.89
CA GLU A 215 19.84 -14.08 15.03
C GLU A 215 20.03 -15.58 14.70
N GLY A 216 20.50 -15.93 13.50
CA GLY A 216 20.75 -17.32 13.09
C GLY A 216 19.49 -18.13 12.81
N LYS A 217 18.34 -17.47 12.60
CA LYS A 217 17.03 -18.12 12.34
C LYS A 217 16.75 -18.36 10.86
N VAL A 218 17.67 -17.97 9.97
CA VAL A 218 17.54 -18.16 8.51
C VAL A 218 18.64 -19.10 8.03
N THR A 219 18.24 -20.24 7.48
CA THR A 219 19.18 -21.27 7.02
C THR A 219 19.70 -21.01 5.62
N GLY A 220 18.83 -20.58 4.70
CA GLY A 220 19.23 -20.28 3.33
C GLY A 220 18.42 -19.16 2.72
N TYR A 221 18.94 -18.58 1.63
CA TYR A 221 18.35 -17.42 0.98
C TYR A 221 18.48 -17.50 -0.55
N PHE A 222 17.45 -17.05 -1.26
CA PHE A 222 17.43 -16.95 -2.72
C PHE A 222 17.46 -15.48 -3.13
N CYS A 223 18.38 -15.15 -4.02
CA CYS A 223 18.50 -13.83 -4.65
C CYS A 223 18.32 -13.99 -6.16
N GLN A 224 17.08 -13.89 -6.63
CA GLN A 224 16.74 -13.97 -8.05
C GLN A 224 16.63 -12.55 -8.63
N GLY A 225 17.59 -12.14 -9.47
CA GLY A 225 17.60 -10.82 -10.10
C GLY A 225 17.56 -9.65 -9.11
N PHE A 226 18.12 -9.85 -7.90
CA PHE A 226 18.11 -8.87 -6.82
C PHE A 226 19.44 -8.89 -6.07
N ASN A 227 20.04 -7.71 -5.85
CA ASN A 227 21.37 -7.55 -5.26
C ASN A 227 21.28 -6.84 -3.88
N PRO A 228 20.96 -7.57 -2.79
CA PRO A 228 20.79 -6.97 -1.47
C PRO A 228 22.06 -6.30 -0.91
N VAL A 229 23.26 -6.81 -1.22
CA VAL A 229 24.52 -6.19 -0.73
C VAL A 229 24.69 -4.75 -1.20
N ALA A 230 24.21 -4.42 -2.41
CA ALA A 230 24.25 -3.06 -2.93
C ALA A 230 23.01 -2.21 -2.57
N SER A 231 21.83 -2.84 -2.47
CA SER A 231 20.55 -2.11 -2.45
C SER A 231 19.89 -2.00 -1.08
N PHE A 232 20.22 -2.87 -0.12
CA PHE A 232 19.65 -2.78 1.23
C PHE A 232 20.39 -1.76 2.09
N PRO A 233 19.71 -1.13 3.08
CA PRO A 233 20.36 -0.20 4.00
C PRO A 233 21.35 -0.93 4.90
N ASP A 234 22.38 -0.21 5.37
CA ASP A 234 23.43 -0.74 6.25
C ASP A 234 24.14 -1.97 5.67
N LYS A 235 24.88 -1.74 4.58
CA LYS A 235 25.64 -2.78 3.85
C LYS A 235 26.50 -3.65 4.77
N ASN A 236 27.17 -3.07 5.77
CA ASN A 236 28.04 -3.84 6.67
C ASN A 236 27.24 -4.85 7.47
N LYS A 237 26.06 -4.46 7.98
CA LYS A 237 25.15 -5.39 8.63
C LYS A 237 24.58 -6.41 7.66
N VAL A 238 24.19 -6.01 6.45
CA VAL A 238 23.71 -6.93 5.39
C VAL A 238 24.72 -8.05 5.15
N VAL A 239 26.01 -7.73 4.94
CA VAL A 239 27.08 -8.72 4.74
C VAL A 239 27.27 -9.62 5.96
N SER A 240 27.20 -9.05 7.18
CA SER A 240 27.27 -9.82 8.43
C SER A 240 26.12 -10.83 8.55
N CYS A 241 24.89 -10.44 8.19
CA CYS A 241 23.73 -11.33 8.16
C CYS A 241 23.92 -12.46 7.14
N LEU A 242 24.27 -12.13 5.89
CA LEU A 242 24.44 -13.11 4.81
C LEU A 242 25.53 -14.15 5.14
N SER A 243 26.59 -13.74 5.85
CA SER A 243 27.66 -14.63 6.29
C SER A 243 27.22 -15.73 7.27
N LYS A 244 26.01 -15.62 7.85
CA LYS A 244 25.44 -16.61 8.80
C LYS A 244 24.61 -17.69 8.12
N LEU A 245 24.25 -17.49 6.84
CA LEU A 245 23.53 -18.48 6.04
C LEU A 245 24.34 -19.77 5.90
N LYS A 246 23.63 -20.90 5.77
CA LYS A 246 24.23 -22.19 5.45
C LYS A 246 24.38 -22.39 3.95
N TYR A 247 23.45 -21.83 3.18
CA TYR A 247 23.54 -21.79 1.71
C TYR A 247 22.89 -20.52 1.18
N MET A 248 23.34 -20.08 0.01
CA MET A 248 22.74 -18.99 -0.73
C MET A 248 22.68 -19.38 -2.21
N VAL A 249 21.58 -19.05 -2.87
CA VAL A 249 21.39 -19.29 -4.31
C VAL A 249 21.16 -17.97 -5.00
N VAL A 250 22.09 -17.59 -5.88
CA VAL A 250 21.98 -16.40 -6.72
C VAL A 250 21.60 -16.86 -8.13
N ILE A 251 20.56 -16.25 -8.68
CA ILE A 251 20.13 -16.47 -10.07
C ILE A 251 20.12 -15.10 -10.73
N ASP A 252 21.16 -14.83 -11.51
CA ASP A 252 21.35 -13.54 -12.16
C ASP A 252 22.06 -13.75 -13.52
N PRO A 253 21.70 -12.98 -14.57
CA PRO A 253 22.44 -13.00 -15.84
C PRO A 253 23.85 -12.39 -15.73
N LEU A 254 24.19 -11.72 -14.63
CA LEU A 254 25.46 -11.03 -14.40
C LEU A 254 26.10 -11.44 -13.07
N VAL A 255 27.37 -11.07 -12.92
CA VAL A 255 28.03 -11.07 -11.60
C VAL A 255 27.46 -9.93 -10.76
N THR A 256 27.22 -10.18 -9.48
CA THR A 256 26.70 -9.19 -8.53
C THR A 256 27.54 -9.18 -7.24
N GLU A 257 27.42 -8.12 -6.42
CA GLU A 257 28.12 -8.02 -5.13
C GLU A 257 27.58 -8.94 -4.03
N THR A 258 26.39 -9.54 -4.23
CA THR A 258 25.75 -10.48 -3.28
C THR A 258 26.27 -11.89 -3.51
#